data_AF-A0A7V7PMP2-F1
#
_entry.id   AF-A0A7V7PMP2-F1
#
_cell.length_a   1.000
_cell.length_b   1.000
_cell.length_c   1.000
_cell.angle_alpha   90.00
_cell.angle_beta   90.00
_cell.angle_gamma   90.00
#
_symmetry.space_group_name_H-M   'P 1'
#
loop_
_entity.id
_entity.type
_entity.pdbx_description
1 polymer ?
#
loop_
_entity_poly.entity_id
_entity_poly.type
_entity_poly.pdbx_seq_one_letter_code
_entity_poly.pdbx_strand_id
1 'polypeptide(L)'
;MSDGPHRSLPLRPHWRTLARRAAKAAHSPAEVSEALPVALKRDILGAPIKAIRAIMGSDTLFPSLRVEQLEALRGKHPGSAPANLAIDCAVATVASGVTGDAGTHMALSAAFADTMHSALRSIEEHYQREASPRSSSYVRQRLDAARHDVNCGALAREVLTGGTPPRRNTVSLPARSGVDEGPPL
;
A
#
# COMPACT_ATOMS: atom_id res chain seq x y z
N MET A 1 25.64 10.66 -15.95
CA MET A 1 24.92 9.61 -15.21
C MET A 1 23.44 9.91 -15.30
N SER A 2 22.71 9.24 -16.19
CA SER A 2 21.26 9.40 -16.29
C SER A 2 20.62 8.69 -15.10
N ASP A 3 19.83 9.40 -14.29
CA ASP A 3 19.06 8.86 -13.15
C ASP A 3 18.04 7.77 -13.55
N GLY A 4 17.98 7.40 -14.84
CA GLY A 4 17.09 6.39 -15.39
C GLY A 4 15.61 6.82 -15.33
N PRO A 5 14.69 5.93 -15.76
CA PRO A 5 13.26 6.20 -15.76
C PRO A 5 12.67 6.42 -14.35
N HIS A 6 13.45 6.22 -13.28
CA HIS A 6 12.99 6.38 -11.89
C HIS A 6 12.68 7.82 -11.50
N ARG A 7 13.37 8.80 -12.08
CA ARG A 7 13.25 10.21 -11.67
C ARG A 7 11.94 10.83 -12.16
N SER A 8 11.48 10.43 -13.35
CA SER A 8 10.25 10.91 -13.98
C SER A 8 9.00 10.16 -13.55
N LEU A 9 9.11 9.05 -12.80
CA LEU A 9 7.95 8.26 -12.36
C LEU A 9 7.01 9.11 -11.47
N PRO A 10 5.76 9.38 -11.90
CA PRO A 10 4.83 10.27 -11.19
C PRO A 10 4.16 9.56 -10.01
N LEU A 11 4.95 8.92 -9.15
CA LEU A 11 4.48 8.19 -7.97
C LEU A 11 5.11 8.74 -6.68
N ARG A 12 4.42 8.46 -5.57
CA ARG A 12 4.89 8.81 -4.22
C ARG A 12 6.27 8.20 -3.96
N PRO A 13 7.13 8.83 -3.11
CA PRO A 13 8.52 8.39 -2.93
C PRO A 13 8.71 6.91 -2.58
N HIS A 14 7.82 6.30 -1.79
CA HIS A 14 7.92 4.88 -1.42
C HIS A 14 7.70 3.94 -2.62
N TRP A 15 6.78 4.28 -3.53
CA TRP A 15 6.58 3.55 -4.78
C TRP A 15 7.75 3.73 -5.75
N ARG A 16 8.35 4.92 -5.80
CA ARG A 16 9.60 5.14 -6.56
C ARG A 16 10.76 4.30 -6.02
N THR A 17 10.87 4.14 -4.70
CA THR A 17 11.86 3.24 -4.09
C THR A 17 11.63 1.78 -4.49
N LEU A 18 10.38 1.30 -4.48
CA LEU A 18 10.05 -0.04 -4.95
C LEU A 18 10.43 -0.22 -6.42
N ALA A 19 10.03 0.69 -7.30
CA ALA A 19 10.39 0.66 -8.72
C ALA A 19 11.91 0.65 -8.93
N ARG A 20 12.64 1.42 -8.12
CA ARG A 20 14.10 1.43 -8.12
C ARG A 20 14.72 0.09 -7.76
N ARG A 21 14.20 -0.55 -6.71
CA ARG A 21 14.66 -1.88 -6.31
C ARG A 21 14.34 -2.92 -7.38
N ALA A 22 13.16 -2.85 -7.99
CA ALA A 22 12.77 -3.78 -9.05
C ALA A 22 13.63 -3.66 -10.32
N ALA A 23 14.08 -2.46 -10.70
CA ALA A 23 14.85 -2.29 -11.94
C ALA A 23 16.35 -2.57 -11.82
N LYS A 24 16.91 -2.59 -10.61
CA LYS A 24 18.35 -2.74 -10.40
C LYS A 24 18.69 -4.18 -10.00
N ALA A 25 19.56 -4.82 -10.78
CA ALA A 25 20.06 -6.17 -10.48
C ALA A 25 20.83 -6.27 -9.15
N ALA A 26 21.35 -5.15 -8.64
CA ALA A 26 22.00 -5.08 -7.33
C ALA A 26 21.05 -5.41 -6.16
N HIS A 27 19.73 -5.33 -6.36
CA HIS A 27 18.77 -5.82 -5.39
C HIS A 27 18.34 -7.25 -5.73
N SER A 28 18.34 -8.11 -4.73
CA SER A 28 17.80 -9.47 -4.81
C SER A 28 16.26 -9.48 -4.94
N PRO A 29 15.65 -10.55 -5.47
CA PRO A 29 14.20 -10.70 -5.50
C PRO A 29 13.57 -10.54 -4.10
N ALA A 30 14.18 -11.12 -3.07
CA ALA A 30 13.74 -11.00 -1.68
C ALA A 30 13.67 -9.54 -1.21
N GLU A 31 14.65 -8.70 -1.55
CA GLU A 31 14.63 -7.27 -1.18
C GLU A 31 13.54 -6.45 -1.88
N VAL A 32 13.06 -6.93 -3.03
CA VAL A 32 11.90 -6.36 -3.73
C VAL A 32 10.61 -6.81 -3.04
N SER A 33 10.50 -8.11 -2.71
CA SER A 33 9.37 -8.65 -1.94
C SER A 33 9.22 -7.98 -0.57
N GLU A 34 10.33 -7.70 0.14
CA GLU A 34 10.31 -6.94 1.41
C GLU A 34 9.84 -5.49 1.23
N ALA A 35 10.12 -4.87 0.07
CA ALA A 35 9.81 -3.46 -0.18
C ALA A 35 8.33 -3.19 -0.45
N LEU A 36 7.62 -4.16 -1.04
CA LEU A 36 6.23 -4.00 -1.44
C LEU A 36 5.27 -3.83 -0.24
N PRO A 37 5.27 -4.67 0.80
CA PRO A 37 4.46 -4.48 2.01
C PRO A 37 4.71 -3.12 2.69
N VAL A 38 5.96 -2.65 2.73
CA VAL A 38 6.31 -1.34 3.31
C VAL A 38 5.69 -0.22 2.48
N ALA A 39 5.80 -0.26 1.16
CA ALA A 39 5.20 0.74 0.28
C ALA A 39 3.67 0.78 0.46
N LEU A 40 3.02 -0.38 0.48
CA LEU A 40 1.59 -0.53 0.70
C LEU A 40 1.13 0.07 2.03
N LYS A 41 1.76 -0.32 3.15
CA LYS A 41 1.43 0.21 4.48
C LYS A 41 1.62 1.73 4.52
N ARG A 42 2.70 2.26 3.94
CA ARG A 42 2.92 3.71 3.89
C ARG A 42 1.85 4.45 3.09
N ASP A 43 1.19 3.80 2.13
CA ASP A 43 0.08 4.39 1.40
C ASP A 43 -1.19 4.37 2.25
N ILE A 44 -1.60 3.17 2.68
CA ILE A 44 -2.83 2.92 3.44
C ILE A 44 -2.87 3.63 4.80
N LEU A 45 -1.73 3.79 5.48
CA LEU A 45 -1.66 4.56 6.74
C LEU A 45 -1.91 6.07 6.55
N GLY A 46 -2.05 6.55 5.31
CA GLY A 46 -2.59 7.87 5.00
C GLY A 46 -4.12 7.96 5.05
N ALA A 47 -4.82 6.84 5.16
CA ALA A 47 -6.28 6.77 5.26
C ALA A 47 -6.76 6.94 6.71
N PRO A 48 -8.01 7.40 6.92
CA PRO A 48 -8.60 7.58 8.25
C PRO A 48 -9.08 6.26 8.88
N ILE A 49 -8.19 5.27 9.00
CA ILE A 49 -8.50 3.90 9.42
C ILE A 49 -9.24 3.85 10.76
N LYS A 50 -8.83 4.66 11.74
CA LYS A 50 -9.49 4.71 13.06
C LYS A 50 -10.94 5.19 12.94
N ALA A 51 -11.21 6.20 12.11
CA ALA A 51 -12.56 6.71 11.92
C ALA A 51 -13.41 5.72 11.11
N ILE A 52 -12.85 5.09 10.08
CA ILE A 52 -13.51 4.00 9.34
C ILE A 52 -13.91 2.90 10.31
N ARG A 53 -12.99 2.38 11.14
CA ARG A 53 -13.29 1.32 12.11
C ARG A 53 -14.40 1.73 13.09
N ALA A 54 -14.37 2.97 13.60
CA ALA A 54 -15.41 3.47 14.50
C ALA A 54 -16.80 3.51 13.84
N ILE A 55 -16.88 3.92 12.57
CA ILE A 55 -18.13 3.94 11.80
C ILE A 55 -18.58 2.51 11.46
N MET A 56 -17.65 1.62 11.13
CA MET A 56 -17.96 0.21 10.85
C MET A 56 -18.53 -0.50 12.08
N GLY A 57 -18.00 -0.21 13.27
CA GLY A 57 -18.45 -0.78 14.53
C GLY A 57 -19.52 0.01 15.29
N SER A 58 -20.02 1.11 14.73
CA SER A 58 -21.08 1.88 15.37
C SER A 58 -22.39 1.09 15.37
N ASP A 59 -23.20 1.25 16.42
CA ASP A 59 -24.55 0.71 16.45
C ASP A 59 -25.47 1.67 15.68
N THR A 60 -25.94 1.25 14.50
CA THR A 60 -26.86 2.05 13.67
C THR A 60 -28.05 1.20 13.28
N LEU A 61 -29.25 1.75 13.43
CA LEU A 61 -30.50 1.07 13.08
C LEU A 61 -30.63 0.80 11.56
N PHE A 62 -29.95 1.60 10.74
CA PHE A 62 -29.99 1.49 9.27
C PHE A 62 -28.58 1.40 8.68
N PRO A 63 -28.35 0.52 7.68
CA PRO A 63 -27.10 0.47 6.93
C PRO A 63 -26.79 1.76 6.16
N SER A 64 -27.82 2.46 5.66
CA SER A 64 -27.66 3.72 4.91
C SER A 64 -26.96 4.81 5.73
N LEU A 65 -27.29 4.93 7.02
CA LEU A 65 -26.64 5.89 7.92
C LEU A 65 -25.13 5.66 8.04
N ARG A 66 -24.69 4.40 7.98
CA ARG A 66 -23.26 4.07 8.01
C ARG A 66 -22.56 4.48 6.72
N VAL A 67 -23.21 4.26 5.57
CA VAL A 67 -22.71 4.74 4.27
C VAL A 67 -22.61 6.26 4.26
N GLU A 68 -23.63 6.97 4.74
CA GLU A 68 -23.62 8.43 4.87
C GLU A 68 -22.48 8.93 5.76
N GLN A 69 -22.20 8.26 6.89
CA GLN A 69 -21.08 8.59 7.76
C GLN A 69 -19.72 8.38 7.08
N LEU A 70 -19.57 7.30 6.30
CA LEU A 70 -18.36 7.03 5.51
C LEU A 70 -18.17 8.09 4.41
N GLU A 71 -19.25 8.49 3.73
CA GLU A 71 -19.20 9.55 2.72
C GLU A 71 -18.90 10.92 3.33
N ALA A 72 -19.47 11.23 4.50
CA ALA A 72 -19.14 12.44 5.24
C ALA A 72 -17.66 12.46 5.68
N LEU A 73 -17.07 11.30 5.95
CA LEU A 73 -15.63 11.19 6.24
C LEU A 73 -14.79 11.56 5.01
N ARG A 74 -15.23 11.25 3.79
CA ARG A 74 -14.56 11.63 2.53
C ARG A 74 -14.34 13.14 2.45
N GLY A 75 -15.34 13.93 2.85
CA GLY A 75 -15.26 15.40 2.86
C GLY A 75 -14.15 15.96 3.77
N LYS A 76 -13.69 15.20 4.77
CA LYS A 76 -12.59 15.60 5.67
C LYS A 76 -11.20 15.27 5.10
N HIS A 77 -11.13 14.53 4.00
CA HIS A 77 -9.88 14.09 3.37
C HIS A 77 -9.81 14.45 1.88
N PRO A 78 -10.01 15.74 1.50
CA PRO A 78 -10.01 16.14 0.09
C PRO A 78 -8.65 15.84 -0.57
N GLY A 79 -8.70 15.28 -1.78
CA GLY A 79 -7.51 14.98 -2.58
C GLY A 79 -6.64 13.83 -2.08
N SER A 80 -7.03 13.11 -1.03
CA SER A 80 -6.27 11.96 -0.53
C SER A 80 -6.74 10.66 -1.21
N ALA A 81 -6.05 10.27 -2.29
CA ALA A 81 -6.29 9.01 -2.98
C ALA A 81 -6.37 7.77 -2.05
N PRO A 82 -5.43 7.53 -1.10
CA PRO A 82 -5.54 6.37 -0.21
C PRO A 82 -6.71 6.47 0.77
N ALA A 83 -7.11 7.68 1.18
CA ALA A 83 -8.27 7.85 2.05
C ALA A 83 -9.56 7.53 1.29
N ASN A 84 -9.71 8.08 0.08
CA ASN A 84 -10.89 7.85 -0.76
C ASN A 84 -11.04 6.37 -1.11
N LEU A 85 -9.96 5.70 -1.52
CA LEU A 85 -10.00 4.27 -1.82
C LEU A 85 -10.41 3.43 -0.60
N ALA A 86 -9.84 3.70 0.58
CA ALA A 86 -10.22 2.98 1.79
C ALA A 86 -11.69 3.20 2.18
N ILE A 87 -12.22 4.41 1.94
CA ILE A 87 -13.63 4.75 2.15
C ILE A 87 -14.51 4.02 1.12
N ASP A 88 -14.14 4.01 -0.15
CA ASP A 88 -14.86 3.31 -1.22
C ASP A 88 -14.97 1.81 -0.91
N CYS A 89 -13.87 1.18 -0.49
CA CYS A 89 -13.87 -0.22 -0.06
C CYS A 89 -14.75 -0.46 1.18
N ALA A 90 -14.77 0.48 2.13
CA ALA A 90 -15.63 0.39 3.31
C ALA A 90 -17.12 0.50 2.93
N VAL A 91 -17.49 1.43 2.04
CA VAL A 91 -18.86 1.57 1.52
C VAL A 91 -19.31 0.30 0.79
N ALA A 92 -18.48 -0.25 -0.09
CA ALA A 92 -18.76 -1.50 -0.79
C ALA A 92 -18.93 -2.69 0.18
N THR A 93 -18.13 -2.71 1.25
CA THR A 93 -18.22 -3.72 2.31
C THR A 93 -19.54 -3.63 3.09
N VAL A 94 -19.97 -2.42 3.45
CA VAL A 94 -21.27 -2.18 4.10
C VAL A 94 -22.42 -2.57 3.19
N ALA A 95 -22.34 -2.23 1.89
CA ALA A 95 -23.34 -2.61 0.89
C ALA A 95 -23.45 -4.15 0.73
N SER A 96 -22.37 -4.87 0.99
CA SER A 96 -22.33 -6.34 1.01
C SER A 96 -22.83 -6.94 2.35
N GLY A 97 -23.29 -6.11 3.29
CA GLY A 97 -23.85 -6.54 4.57
C GLY A 97 -22.82 -6.86 5.66
N VAL A 98 -21.53 -6.60 5.44
CA VAL A 98 -20.48 -6.91 6.42
C VAL A 98 -20.04 -5.65 7.15
N THR A 99 -20.13 -5.65 8.48
CA THR A 99 -19.82 -4.50 9.36
C THR A 99 -18.86 -4.90 10.49
N GLY A 100 -18.62 -3.97 11.42
CA GLY A 100 -17.76 -4.19 12.57
C GLY A 100 -16.29 -4.39 12.22
N ASP A 101 -15.58 -5.13 13.08
CA ASP A 101 -14.17 -5.43 12.89
C ASP A 101 -13.92 -6.33 11.65
N ALA A 102 -14.82 -7.27 11.37
CA ALA A 102 -14.76 -8.10 10.17
C ALA A 102 -14.91 -7.25 8.90
N GLY A 103 -15.87 -6.33 8.87
CA GLY A 103 -16.05 -5.41 7.75
C GLY A 103 -14.86 -4.46 7.59
N THR A 104 -14.30 -3.96 8.69
CA THR A 104 -13.09 -3.12 8.65
C THR A 104 -11.89 -3.89 8.08
N HIS A 105 -11.69 -5.14 8.51
CA HIS A 105 -10.63 -6.01 8.01
C HIS A 105 -10.80 -6.29 6.51
N MET A 106 -12.01 -6.60 6.06
CA MET A 106 -12.32 -6.84 4.65
C MET A 106 -12.09 -5.59 3.79
N ALA A 107 -12.60 -4.44 4.23
CA ALA A 107 -12.42 -3.16 3.54
C ALA A 107 -10.94 -2.79 3.37
N LEU A 108 -10.14 -2.92 4.42
CA LEU A 108 -8.69 -2.66 4.33
C LEU A 108 -7.96 -3.68 3.46
N SER A 109 -8.35 -4.95 3.52
CA SER A 109 -7.75 -5.99 2.68
C SER A 109 -7.97 -5.68 1.19
N ALA A 110 -9.19 -5.25 0.83
CA ALA A 110 -9.52 -4.79 -0.51
C ALA A 110 -8.74 -3.53 -0.90
N ALA A 111 -8.68 -2.53 -0.02
CA ALA A 111 -7.92 -1.30 -0.27
C ALA A 111 -6.42 -1.58 -0.49
N PHE A 112 -5.83 -2.52 0.25
CA PHE A 112 -4.46 -2.99 0.01
C PHE A 112 -4.29 -3.63 -1.37
N ALA A 113 -5.20 -4.50 -1.77
CA ALA A 113 -5.15 -5.17 -3.06
C ALA A 113 -5.27 -4.18 -4.23
N ASP A 114 -6.21 -3.24 -4.15
CA ASP A 114 -6.42 -2.23 -5.20
C ASP A 114 -5.27 -1.24 -5.29
N THR A 115 -4.73 -0.82 -4.14
CA THR A 115 -3.52 0.01 -4.09
C THR A 115 -2.34 -0.73 -4.75
N MET A 116 -2.16 -2.00 -4.42
CA MET A 116 -1.11 -2.85 -5.00
C MET A 116 -1.25 -2.93 -6.52
N HIS A 117 -2.42 -3.32 -7.01
CA HIS A 117 -2.66 -3.46 -8.44
C HIS A 117 -2.43 -2.14 -9.18
N SER A 118 -2.99 -1.04 -8.69
CA SER A 118 -2.89 0.27 -9.32
C SER A 118 -1.45 0.78 -9.35
N ALA A 119 -0.71 0.66 -8.24
CA ALA A 119 0.66 1.13 -8.16
C ALA A 119 1.61 0.30 -9.02
N LEU A 120 1.49 -1.04 -8.98
CA LEU A 120 2.33 -1.93 -9.82
C LEU A 120 2.08 -1.70 -11.30
N ARG A 121 0.80 -1.53 -11.70
CA ARG A 121 0.43 -1.21 -13.07
C ARG A 121 1.02 0.13 -13.52
N SER A 122 0.94 1.16 -12.66
CA SER A 122 1.51 2.47 -12.94
C SER A 122 3.03 2.41 -13.14
N ILE A 123 3.74 1.59 -12.35
CA ILE A 123 5.17 1.35 -12.54
C ILE A 123 5.41 0.66 -13.88
N GLU A 124 4.72 -0.44 -14.17
CA GLU A 124 4.90 -1.20 -15.42
C GLU A 124 4.70 -0.31 -16.66
N GLU A 125 3.60 0.44 -16.72
CA GLU A 125 3.29 1.32 -17.85
C GLU A 125 4.35 2.41 -18.04
N HIS A 126 4.88 2.96 -16.96
CA HIS A 126 5.98 3.93 -17.03
C HIS A 126 7.23 3.32 -17.64
N TYR A 127 7.60 2.10 -17.25
CA TYR A 127 8.74 1.41 -17.84
C TYR A 127 8.53 1.01 -19.29
N GLN A 128 7.30 0.67 -19.67
CA GLN A 128 6.96 0.41 -21.07
C GLN A 128 7.14 1.65 -21.95
N ARG A 129 6.85 2.85 -21.41
CA ARG A 129 7.00 4.13 -22.13
C ARG A 129 8.46 4.62 -22.18
N GLU A 130 9.18 4.53 -21.05
CA GLU A 130 10.44 5.24 -20.85
C GLU A 130 11.69 4.35 -20.91
N ALA A 131 11.55 3.03 -21.02
CA ALA A 131 12.67 2.09 -20.97
C ALA A 131 12.64 1.07 -22.12
N SER A 132 13.73 0.31 -22.26
CA SER A 132 13.80 -0.76 -23.26
C SER A 132 12.85 -1.92 -22.92
N PRO A 133 12.36 -2.68 -23.93
CA PRO A 133 11.47 -3.84 -23.70
C PRO A 133 12.05 -4.87 -22.71
N ARG A 134 13.37 -5.08 -22.74
CA ARG A 134 14.08 -5.94 -21.79
C ARG A 134 13.98 -5.42 -20.36
N SER A 135 14.22 -4.12 -20.16
CA SER A 135 14.15 -3.49 -18.84
C SER A 135 12.72 -3.54 -18.28
N SER A 136 11.73 -3.23 -19.12
CA SER A 136 10.32 -3.31 -18.74
C SER A 136 9.92 -4.74 -18.34
N SER A 137 10.30 -5.74 -19.13
CA SER A 137 9.99 -7.15 -18.83
C SER A 137 10.65 -7.61 -17.53
N TYR A 138 11.90 -7.19 -17.30
CA TYR A 138 12.64 -7.49 -16.07
C TYR A 138 11.97 -6.90 -14.83
N VAL A 139 11.57 -5.63 -14.87
CA VAL A 139 10.84 -4.98 -13.77
C VAL A 139 9.52 -5.68 -13.52
N ARG A 140 8.74 -5.97 -14.57
CA ARG A 140 7.46 -6.66 -14.47
C ARG A 140 7.60 -8.00 -13.76
N GLN A 141 8.52 -8.86 -14.20
CA GLN A 141 8.72 -10.19 -13.61
C GLN A 141 9.01 -10.11 -12.11
N ARG A 142 9.81 -9.14 -11.69
CA ARG A 142 10.19 -8.96 -10.28
C ARG A 142 9.07 -8.39 -9.43
N LEU A 143 8.28 -7.47 -9.98
CA LEU A 143 7.09 -6.95 -9.31
C LEU A 143 6.00 -8.02 -9.21
N ASP A 144 5.83 -8.84 -10.24
CA ASP A 144 4.91 -9.97 -10.21
C ASP A 144 5.31 -11.01 -9.16
N ALA A 145 6.60 -11.37 -9.07
CA ALA A 145 7.08 -12.25 -8.01
C ALA A 145 6.78 -11.69 -6.61
N ALA A 146 7.12 -10.41 -6.37
CA ALA A 146 6.83 -9.75 -5.09
C ALA A 146 5.32 -9.71 -4.78
N ARG A 147 4.46 -9.49 -5.79
CA ARG A 147 3.00 -9.50 -5.64
C ARG A 147 2.47 -10.84 -5.16
N HIS A 148 3.02 -11.96 -5.64
CA HIS A 148 2.58 -13.30 -5.23
C HIS A 148 2.90 -13.60 -3.76
N ASP A 149 3.94 -12.99 -3.20
CA ASP A 149 4.34 -13.19 -1.80
C ASP A 149 3.49 -12.36 -0.81
N VAL A 150 2.72 -11.38 -1.29
CA VAL A 150 1.98 -10.45 -0.41
C VAL A 150 0.61 -10.98 -0.05
N ASN A 151 0.37 -11.10 1.26
CA ASN A 151 -0.96 -11.38 1.81
C ASN A 151 -1.62 -10.10 2.34
N CYS A 152 -2.50 -9.48 1.54
CA CYS A 152 -3.22 -8.26 1.90
C CYS A 152 -4.07 -8.41 3.17
N GLY A 153 -4.66 -9.59 3.42
CA GLY A 153 -5.42 -9.87 4.63
C GLY A 153 -4.56 -9.89 5.89
N ALA A 154 -3.34 -10.42 5.80
CA ALA A 154 -2.38 -10.37 6.88
C ALA A 154 -1.92 -8.93 7.16
N LEU A 155 -1.65 -8.13 6.12
CA LEU A 155 -1.30 -6.71 6.28
C LEU A 155 -2.42 -5.89 6.92
N ALA A 156 -3.68 -6.12 6.52
CA ALA A 156 -4.84 -5.48 7.13
C ALA A 156 -4.95 -5.83 8.62
N ARG A 157 -4.77 -7.11 8.97
CA ARG A 157 -4.76 -7.55 10.37
C ARG A 157 -3.66 -6.87 11.17
N GLU A 158 -2.44 -6.81 10.65
CA GLU A 158 -1.31 -6.17 11.31
C GLU A 158 -1.59 -4.68 11.58
N VAL A 159 -2.11 -3.95 10.60
CA VAL A 159 -2.46 -2.52 10.77
C VAL A 159 -3.60 -2.29 11.76
N LEU A 160 -4.51 -3.26 11.91
CA LEU A 160 -5.62 -3.19 12.86
C LEU A 160 -5.26 -3.66 14.27
N THR A 161 -4.10 -4.30 14.44
CA THR A 161 -3.65 -4.84 15.73
C THR A 161 -3.38 -3.69 16.71
N GLY A 162 -3.87 -3.82 17.96
CA GLY A 162 -3.65 -2.82 19.01
C GLY A 162 -4.59 -1.62 19.00
N GLY A 163 -5.65 -1.62 18.18
CA GLY A 163 -6.70 -0.59 18.20
C GLY A 163 -6.32 0.76 17.57
N THR A 164 -5.03 1.09 17.55
CA THR A 164 -4.48 2.28 16.89
C THR A 164 -3.50 1.85 15.80
N PRO A 165 -3.74 2.22 14.53
CA PRO A 165 -2.81 1.94 13.45
C PRO A 165 -1.43 2.52 13.72
N PRO A 166 -0.34 1.86 13.28
CA PRO A 166 1.00 2.41 13.41
C PRO A 166 1.13 3.75 12.67
N ARG A 167 2.04 4.61 13.13
CA ARG A 167 2.28 5.88 12.43
C ARG A 167 2.97 5.61 11.10
N ARG A 168 2.59 6.35 10.06
CA ARG A 168 3.16 6.20 8.72
C ARG A 168 4.69 6.27 8.66
N ASN A 169 5.31 7.05 9.53
CA ASN A 169 6.77 7.25 9.59
C ASN A 169 7.52 6.10 10.28
N THR A 170 6.84 5.24 11.05
CA THR A 170 7.47 4.07 11.70
C THR A 170 7.59 2.87 10.77
N VAL A 171 6.90 2.89 9.61
CA VAL A 171 7.03 1.86 8.58
C VAL A 171 8.24 2.16 7.71
N SER A 172 9.35 1.51 8.01
CA SER A 172 10.61 1.60 7.26
C SER A 172 11.02 0.24 6.70
N LEU A 173 11.90 0.29 5.69
CA LEU A 173 12.63 -0.90 5.27
C LEU A 173 13.72 -1.19 6.30
N PRO A 174 14.02 -2.48 6.57
CA PRO A 174 15.13 -2.84 7.46
C PRO A 174 16.43 -2.18 6.97
N ALA A 175 17.14 -1.52 7.88
CA ALA A 175 18.48 -1.04 7.60
C ALA A 175 19.42 -2.26 7.58
N ARG A 176 20.07 -2.52 6.45
CA ARG A 176 21.14 -3.52 6.37
C ARG A 176 22.46 -2.78 6.63
N SER A 177 22.82 -2.62 7.90
CA SER A 177 24.12 -2.09 8.33
C SER A 177 25.19 -3.19 8.20
N GLY A 178 25.54 -3.55 6.97
CA GLY A 178 26.58 -4.55 6.69
C GLY A 178 27.98 -3.97 6.52
N VAL A 179 28.33 -2.86 7.18
CA VAL A 179 29.62 -2.16 6.97
C VAL A 179 30.27 -1.67 8.28
N ASP A 180 29.95 -2.26 9.44
CA ASP A 180 30.52 -1.79 10.73
C ASP A 180 31.28 -2.86 11.53
N GLU A 181 31.59 -4.01 10.94
CA GLU A 181 32.65 -4.89 11.46
C GLU A 181 33.96 -4.55 10.74
N GLY A 182 34.59 -3.45 11.16
CA GLY A 182 36.00 -3.21 10.84
C GLY A 182 36.87 -4.32 11.45
N PRO A 183 38.00 -4.69 10.82
CA PRO A 183 38.85 -5.77 11.32
C PRO A 183 39.38 -5.43 12.73
N PRO A 184 39.45 -6.41 13.65
CA PRO A 184 40.05 -6.20 14.96
C PRO A 184 41.53 -5.85 14.78
N LEU A 185 41.96 -4.78 15.46
CA LEU A 185 43.37 -4.38 15.58
C LEU A 185 44.20 -5.45 16.30
#